data_AF-W7YBN1-F1
#
_entry.id   AF-W7YBN1-F1
#
_cell.length_a   1.000
_cell.length_b   1.000
_cell.length_c   1.000
_cell.angle_alpha   90.00
_cell.angle_beta   90.00
_cell.angle_gamma   90.00
#
_symmetry.space_group_name_H-M   'P 1'
#
loop_
_entity.id
_entity.type
_entity.pdbx_description
1 polymer ?
#
loop_
_entity_poly.entity_id
_entity_poly.type
_entity_poly.pdbx_seq_one_letter_code
_entity_poly.pdbx_strand_id
1 'polypeptide(L)'
;MKKLLVIAILLVTVFSASTYAQCGDDLLKTALKEMGDAQYMKDFSIDLKKAKKDTKTGFVKFSVILNSRSHYRFNTVNGAGNPEKVIMQLYDGDKMMVSNFEAGKMYGSFEFVCRKSKVYNIVFSFKGGEEGCAKAVMSLVKQYSAEEMNF
;
A
#
# COMPACT_ATOMS: atom_id res chain seq x y z
N MET A 1 -6.92 26.22 51.94
CA MET A 1 -6.57 24.99 51.19
C MET A 1 -7.51 24.63 50.03
N LYS A 2 -8.53 25.43 49.68
CA LYS A 2 -9.46 25.12 48.56
C LYS A 2 -9.07 25.75 47.20
N LYS A 3 -8.18 26.76 47.19
CA LYS A 3 -7.74 27.45 45.96
C LYS A 3 -6.58 26.76 45.23
N LEU A 4 -5.84 25.88 45.92
CA LEU A 4 -4.73 25.11 45.33
C LEU A 4 -5.22 23.84 44.59
N LEU A 5 -6.42 23.34 44.92
CA LEU A 5 -7.02 22.19 44.24
C LEU A 5 -7.58 22.54 42.85
N VAL A 6 -7.95 23.80 42.62
CA VAL A 6 -8.49 24.25 41.32
C VAL A 6 -7.39 24.40 40.26
N ILE A 7 -6.16 24.70 40.68
CA ILE A 7 -5.01 24.85 39.78
C ILE A 7 -4.49 23.49 39.30
N ALA A 8 -4.59 22.44 40.13
CA ALA A 8 -4.15 21.09 39.78
C ALA A 8 -5.05 20.40 38.73
N ILE A 9 -6.33 20.77 38.66
CA ILE A 9 -7.30 20.21 37.69
C ILE A 9 -7.19 20.89 36.31
N LEU A 10 -6.66 22.11 36.24
CA LEU A 10 -6.55 22.86 34.98
C LEU A 10 -5.32 22.47 34.15
N LEU A 11 -4.37 21.73 34.70
CA LEU A 11 -3.12 21.36 34.01
C LEU A 11 -3.20 20.06 33.17
N VAL A 12 -4.35 19.36 33.17
CA VAL A 12 -4.47 18.03 32.55
C VAL A 12 -5.05 18.07 31.13
N THR A 13 -5.53 19.21 30.63
CA THR A 13 -6.43 19.22 29.44
C THR A 13 -5.79 19.55 28.09
N VAL A 14 -4.48 19.74 27.96
CA VAL A 14 -3.90 20.10 26.64
C VAL A 14 -2.60 19.35 26.32
N PHE A 15 -2.67 18.03 26.30
CA PHE A 15 -1.77 17.22 25.48
C PHE A 15 -2.58 16.56 24.37
N SER A 16 -3.02 17.36 23.40
CA SER A 16 -3.43 16.84 22.10
C SER A 16 -2.18 16.39 21.38
N ALA A 17 -1.66 15.22 21.77
CA ALA A 17 -0.62 14.53 21.00
C ALA A 17 -1.18 14.31 19.60
N SER A 18 -0.66 15.08 18.64
CA SER A 18 -0.89 14.82 17.23
C SER A 18 -0.19 13.50 16.92
N THR A 19 -0.93 12.39 17.01
CA THR A 19 -0.40 11.07 16.65
C THR A 19 -0.23 11.05 15.15
N TYR A 20 0.94 11.49 14.68
CA TYR A 20 1.38 11.22 13.32
C TYR A 20 1.38 9.70 13.14
N ALA A 21 0.59 9.24 12.19
CA ALA A 21 0.21 7.85 11.98
C ALA A 21 1.41 6.89 12.01
N GLN A 22 1.18 5.71 12.57
CA GLN A 22 2.12 4.59 12.63
C GLN A 22 2.41 4.04 11.22
N CYS A 23 3.28 4.71 10.48
CA CYS A 23 3.80 4.28 9.18
C CYS A 23 5.07 3.42 9.33
N GLY A 24 5.12 2.57 10.36
CA GLY A 24 6.31 1.83 10.79
C GLY A 24 6.27 0.34 10.45
N ASP A 25 7.18 -0.43 11.06
CA ASP A 25 7.38 -1.87 10.79
C ASP A 25 6.16 -2.74 11.11
N ASP A 26 5.28 -2.31 12.02
CA ASP A 26 4.04 -3.04 12.35
C ASP A 26 3.07 -3.11 11.17
N LEU A 27 3.13 -2.12 10.26
CA LEU A 27 2.35 -2.13 9.04
C LEU A 27 2.85 -3.19 8.06
N LEU A 28 4.18 -3.39 7.99
CA LEU A 28 4.78 -4.45 7.19
C LEU A 28 4.42 -5.83 7.74
N LYS A 29 4.47 -6.03 9.06
CA LYS A 29 4.03 -7.30 9.69
C LYS A 29 2.58 -7.62 9.34
N THR A 30 1.71 -6.61 9.33
CA THR A 30 0.31 -6.78 8.93
C THR A 30 0.20 -7.15 7.45
N ALA A 31 0.93 -6.47 6.56
CA ALA A 31 0.94 -6.80 5.14
C ALA A 31 1.49 -8.22 4.87
N LEU A 32 2.52 -8.65 5.59
CA LEU A 32 3.06 -10.01 5.53
C LEU A 32 2.06 -11.05 6.05
N LYS A 33 1.24 -10.71 7.05
CA LYS A 33 0.17 -11.59 7.52
C LYS A 33 -0.96 -11.72 6.49
N GLU A 34 -1.35 -10.62 5.85
CA GLU A 34 -2.41 -10.59 4.83
C GLU A 34 -2.03 -11.29 3.51
N MET A 35 -0.73 -11.49 3.26
CA MET A 35 -0.23 -12.31 2.16
C MET A 35 -0.78 -13.75 2.23
N GLY A 36 -1.02 -14.28 3.44
CA GLY A 36 -1.40 -15.66 3.68
C GLY A 36 -0.25 -16.63 3.41
N ASP A 37 -0.56 -17.79 2.85
CA ASP A 37 0.41 -18.86 2.60
C ASP A 37 1.25 -18.68 1.32
N ALA A 38 1.13 -17.53 0.63
CA ALA A 38 1.91 -17.24 -0.56
C ALA A 38 3.40 -17.01 -0.21
N GLN A 39 4.28 -17.29 -1.14
CA GLN A 39 5.72 -17.09 -0.94
C GLN A 39 6.07 -15.60 -1.05
N TYR A 40 6.62 -15.03 0.02
CA TYR A 40 7.13 -13.66 0.02
C TYR A 40 8.16 -13.44 -1.08
N MET A 41 8.04 -12.32 -1.81
CA MET A 41 9.04 -11.92 -2.80
C MET A 41 9.63 -10.54 -2.52
N LYS A 42 8.79 -9.53 -2.34
CA LYS A 42 9.25 -8.14 -2.17
C LYS A 42 8.20 -7.29 -1.46
N ASP A 43 8.63 -6.41 -0.58
CA ASP A 43 7.81 -5.35 -0.01
C ASP A 43 8.09 -3.99 -0.66
N PHE A 44 7.10 -3.09 -0.54
CA PHE A 44 7.17 -1.71 -0.98
C PHE A 44 6.73 -0.81 0.15
N SER A 45 7.54 0.23 0.40
CA SER A 45 7.23 1.30 1.33
C SER A 45 6.69 2.49 0.56
N ILE A 46 5.42 2.82 0.79
CA ILE A 46 4.75 3.96 0.18
C ILE A 46 4.69 5.04 1.26
N ASP A 47 5.38 6.15 1.03
CA ASP A 47 5.29 7.37 1.83
C ASP A 47 5.09 8.53 0.85
N LEU A 48 3.84 8.97 0.72
CA LEU A 48 3.46 10.09 -0.13
C LEU A 48 3.23 11.30 0.75
N LYS A 49 4.04 12.34 0.56
CA LYS A 49 3.95 13.62 1.28
C LYS A 49 3.40 14.69 0.35
N LYS A 50 2.49 15.51 0.85
CA LYS A 50 1.91 16.62 0.07
C LYS A 50 2.97 17.70 -0.10
N ALA A 51 3.50 17.89 -1.31
CA ALA A 51 4.44 18.96 -1.57
C ALA A 51 3.72 20.32 -1.50
N LYS A 52 4.18 21.24 -0.64
CA LYS A 52 3.58 22.58 -0.46
C LYS A 52 3.61 23.48 -1.71
N LYS A 53 4.32 23.10 -2.77
CA LYS A 53 4.57 23.95 -3.96
C LYS A 53 4.45 23.24 -5.30
N ASP A 54 4.14 21.95 -5.34
CA ASP A 54 4.19 21.19 -6.59
C ASP A 54 2.95 20.30 -6.76
N THR A 55 2.21 20.55 -7.83
CA THR A 55 0.91 19.95 -8.16
C THR A 55 1.02 18.55 -8.77
N LYS A 56 2.22 17.94 -8.75
CA LYS A 56 2.52 16.69 -9.48
C LYS A 56 2.93 15.48 -8.65
N THR A 57 3.00 15.55 -7.33
CA THR A 57 3.42 14.39 -6.50
C THR A 57 2.21 13.71 -5.86
N GLY A 58 1.45 12.94 -6.65
CA GLY A 58 0.33 12.13 -6.15
C GLY A 58 0.58 10.62 -6.18
N PHE A 59 1.73 10.17 -6.71
CA PHE A 59 2.01 8.75 -6.86
C PHE A 59 3.50 8.42 -6.71
N VAL A 60 3.77 7.17 -6.31
CA VAL A 60 5.10 6.55 -6.33
C VAL A 60 5.08 5.36 -7.27
N LYS A 61 6.17 5.15 -8.02
CA LYS A 61 6.30 4.09 -9.02
C LYS A 61 7.50 3.22 -8.70
N PHE A 62 7.32 1.91 -8.78
CA PHE A 62 8.40 0.93 -8.68
C PHE A 62 8.41 0.02 -9.90
N SER A 63 9.60 -0.31 -10.40
CA SER A 63 9.74 -1.32 -11.44
C SER A 63 9.99 -2.69 -10.82
N VAL A 64 9.27 -3.70 -11.33
CA VAL A 64 9.34 -5.09 -10.87
C VAL A 64 9.51 -6.01 -12.07
N ILE A 65 10.35 -7.04 -11.94
CA ILE A 65 10.48 -8.08 -12.94
C ILE A 65 9.50 -9.19 -12.55
N LEU A 66 8.55 -9.48 -13.44
CA LEU A 66 7.64 -10.62 -13.29
C LEU A 66 8.04 -11.70 -14.28
N ASN A 67 8.02 -12.95 -13.83
CA ASN A 67 8.37 -14.10 -14.64
C ASN A 67 7.13 -14.68 -15.31
N SER A 68 7.27 -15.15 -16.54
CA SER A 68 6.23 -15.89 -17.25
C SER A 68 5.83 -17.13 -16.47
N ARG A 69 4.55 -17.50 -16.57
CA ARG A 69 3.95 -18.66 -15.91
C ARG A 69 3.96 -18.54 -14.39
N SER A 70 3.99 -17.32 -13.85
CA SER A 70 3.90 -17.09 -12.41
C SER A 70 2.62 -16.35 -12.05
N HIS A 71 1.95 -16.84 -11.02
CA HIS A 71 0.79 -16.22 -10.40
C HIS A 71 1.25 -15.39 -9.20
N TYR A 72 1.08 -14.08 -9.30
CA TYR A 72 1.45 -13.15 -8.24
C TYR A 72 0.23 -12.63 -7.50
N ARG A 73 0.38 -12.41 -6.21
CA ARG A 73 -0.56 -11.65 -5.38
C ARG A 73 0.13 -10.39 -4.90
N PHE A 74 -0.60 -9.29 -4.95
CA PHE A 74 -0.20 -8.01 -4.41
C PHE A 74 -1.24 -7.58 -3.39
N ASN A 75 -0.82 -7.30 -2.16
CA ASN A 75 -1.70 -6.80 -1.10
C ASN A 75 -1.13 -5.54 -0.47
N THR A 76 -2.02 -4.69 0.06
CA THR A 76 -1.65 -3.40 0.64
C THR A 76 -2.32 -3.17 1.98
N VAL A 77 -1.57 -2.63 2.93
CA VAL A 77 -2.09 -2.18 4.23
C VAL A 77 -1.77 -0.70 4.39
N ASN A 78 -2.77 0.06 4.83
CA ASN A 78 -2.69 1.51 5.01
C ASN A 78 -2.33 1.86 6.46
N GLY A 79 -1.57 2.92 6.64
CA GLY A 79 -1.36 3.51 7.96
C GLY A 79 -2.69 4.00 8.55
N ALA A 80 -2.82 3.90 9.88
CA ALA A 80 -4.08 4.19 10.58
C ALA A 80 -4.58 5.63 10.43
N GLY A 81 -3.70 6.59 10.11
CA GLY A 81 -4.07 7.99 9.89
C GLY A 81 -4.32 8.36 8.43
N ASN A 82 -4.33 7.39 7.51
CA ASN A 82 -4.68 7.69 6.13
C ASN A 82 -6.18 7.95 6.00
N PRO A 83 -6.60 9.02 5.30
CA PRO A 83 -8.01 9.29 5.05
C PRO A 83 -8.65 8.26 4.10
N GLU A 84 -7.84 7.69 3.19
CA GLU A 84 -8.30 6.80 2.13
C GLU A 84 -7.33 5.62 1.95
N LYS A 85 -7.83 4.54 1.34
CA LYS A 85 -6.99 3.39 1.00
C LYS A 85 -6.07 3.71 -0.18
N VAL A 86 -4.83 3.20 -0.15
CA VAL A 86 -3.89 3.32 -1.27
C VAL A 86 -4.45 2.60 -2.49
N ILE A 87 -4.43 3.29 -3.63
CA ILE A 87 -4.71 2.73 -4.94
C ILE A 87 -3.39 2.15 -5.47
N MET A 88 -3.41 0.87 -5.81
CA MET A 88 -2.30 0.10 -6.35
C MET A 88 -2.67 -0.38 -7.75
N GLN A 89 -1.81 -0.11 -8.72
CA GLN A 89 -2.04 -0.42 -10.12
C GLN A 89 -0.80 -1.04 -10.73
N LEU A 90 -0.98 -2.12 -11.50
CA LEU A 90 0.10 -2.76 -12.25
C LEU A 90 0.00 -2.34 -13.72
N TYR A 91 1.13 -1.93 -14.29
CA TYR A 91 1.26 -1.45 -15.66
C TYR A 91 2.28 -2.24 -16.46
N ASP A 92 1.96 -2.46 -17.73
CA ASP A 92 2.83 -2.96 -18.79
C ASP A 92 3.10 -1.83 -19.78
N GLY A 93 4.24 -1.15 -19.63
CA GLY A 93 4.46 0.15 -20.28
C GLY A 93 3.42 1.16 -19.78
N ASP A 94 2.61 1.69 -20.70
CA ASP A 94 1.51 2.62 -20.40
C ASP A 94 0.16 1.92 -20.22
N LYS A 95 0.09 0.61 -20.48
CA LYS A 95 -1.15 -0.17 -20.36
C LYS A 95 -1.36 -0.62 -18.92
N MET A 96 -2.46 -0.18 -18.30
CA MET A 96 -2.89 -0.72 -17.00
C MET A 96 -3.39 -2.15 -17.18
N MET A 97 -2.87 -3.05 -16.36
CA MET A 97 -3.17 -4.49 -16.39
C MET A 97 -4.20 -4.87 -15.33
N VAL A 98 -4.05 -4.36 -14.11
CA VAL A 98 -4.92 -4.62 -12.97
C VAL A 98 -4.80 -3.49 -11.94
N SER A 99 -5.87 -3.26 -11.18
CA SER A 99 -5.98 -2.24 -10.15
C SER A 99 -6.71 -2.83 -8.94
N ASN A 100 -6.34 -2.40 -7.73
CA ASN A 100 -7.12 -2.71 -6.54
C ASN A 100 -8.34 -1.77 -6.36
N PHE A 101 -8.55 -0.85 -7.29
CA PHE A 101 -9.73 0.02 -7.37
C PHE A 101 -10.46 -0.23 -8.69
N GLU A 102 -11.70 -0.72 -8.60
CA GLU A 102 -12.53 -1.04 -9.75
C GLU A 102 -13.99 -0.69 -9.46
N ALA A 103 -14.66 0.00 -10.41
CA ALA A 103 -16.07 0.38 -10.32
C ALA A 103 -16.47 1.07 -8.99
N GLY A 104 -15.58 1.89 -8.42
CA GLY A 104 -15.83 2.60 -7.16
C GLY A 104 -15.56 1.78 -5.90
N LYS A 105 -15.17 0.50 -6.03
CA LYS A 105 -14.86 -0.40 -4.92
C LYS A 105 -13.35 -0.56 -4.75
N MET A 106 -12.90 -0.47 -3.50
CA MET A 106 -11.52 -0.72 -3.11
C MET A 106 -11.36 -2.16 -2.60
N TYR A 107 -10.34 -2.84 -3.11
CA TYR A 107 -9.89 -4.17 -2.71
C TYR A 107 -8.55 -4.06 -1.97
N GLY A 108 -8.33 -4.91 -0.96
CA GLY A 108 -7.06 -4.94 -0.22
C GLY A 108 -5.91 -5.59 -0.99
N SER A 109 -6.25 -6.36 -2.02
CA SER A 109 -5.31 -7.10 -2.85
C SER A 109 -5.86 -7.32 -4.25
N PHE A 110 -4.96 -7.65 -5.17
CA PHE A 110 -5.31 -8.27 -6.46
C PHE A 110 -4.30 -9.36 -6.79
N GLU A 111 -4.66 -10.20 -7.75
CA GLU A 111 -3.79 -11.23 -8.29
C GLU A 111 -3.55 -11.03 -9.79
N PHE A 112 -2.39 -11.47 -10.27
CA PHE A 112 -1.99 -11.32 -11.65
C PHE A 112 -1.18 -12.53 -12.13
N VAL A 113 -1.67 -13.19 -13.18
CA VAL A 113 -0.96 -14.27 -13.87
C VAL A 113 -0.11 -13.67 -14.99
N CYS A 114 1.21 -13.69 -14.79
CA CYS A 114 2.15 -13.16 -15.77
C CYS A 114 2.39 -14.18 -16.90
N ARG A 115 2.04 -13.82 -18.13
CA ARG A 115 2.25 -14.69 -19.32
C ARG A 115 3.60 -14.48 -20.02
N LYS A 116 4.25 -13.34 -19.82
CA LYS A 116 5.52 -12.98 -20.49
C LYS A 116 6.49 -12.38 -19.49
N SER A 117 7.69 -12.93 -19.38
CA SER A 117 8.73 -12.40 -18.49
C SER A 117 9.17 -11.02 -18.95
N LYS A 118 8.98 -10.00 -18.12
CA LYS A 118 9.46 -8.63 -18.38
C LYS A 118 9.31 -7.73 -17.16
N VAL A 119 9.77 -6.49 -17.33
CA VAL A 119 9.58 -5.42 -16.36
C VAL A 119 8.15 -4.87 -16.46
N TYR A 120 7.51 -4.77 -15.31
CA TYR A 120 6.24 -4.08 -15.09
C TYR A 120 6.46 -2.89 -14.15
N ASN A 121 5.53 -1.94 -14.16
CA ASN A 121 5.52 -0.84 -13.21
C ASN A 121 4.36 -1.01 -12.25
N ILE A 122 4.63 -1.00 -10.95
CA ILE A 122 3.60 -0.89 -9.93
C ILE A 122 3.54 0.57 -9.46
N VAL A 123 2.35 1.15 -9.54
CA VAL A 123 2.08 2.54 -9.21
C VAL A 123 1.14 2.60 -8.03
N PHE A 124 1.52 3.39 -7.04
CA PHE A 124 0.74 3.63 -5.84
C PHE A 124 0.34 5.09 -5.76
N SER A 125 -0.92 5.37 -5.45
CA SER A 125 -1.44 6.73 -5.26
C SER A 125 -2.53 6.73 -4.20
N PHE A 126 -2.84 7.91 -3.67
CA PHE A 126 -4.04 8.12 -2.87
C PHE A 126 -5.06 8.93 -3.67
N LYS A 127 -6.34 8.67 -3.43
CA LYS A 127 -7.43 9.40 -4.08
C LYS A 127 -7.27 10.90 -3.84
N GLY A 128 -7.38 11.70 -4.91
CA GLY A 128 -7.17 13.15 -4.84
C GLY A 128 -5.72 13.61 -4.72
N GLY A 129 -4.74 12.69 -4.79
CA GLY A 129 -3.32 13.03 -4.61
C GLY A 129 -2.97 13.41 -3.18
N GLU A 130 -3.73 12.90 -2.22
CA GLU A 130 -3.51 13.15 -0.80
C GLU A 130 -2.24 12.48 -0.28
N GLU A 131 -1.75 12.99 0.85
CA GLU A 131 -0.66 12.35 1.57
C GLU A 131 -1.15 11.14 2.35
N GLY A 132 -0.23 10.19 2.55
CA GLY A 132 -0.51 8.96 3.25
C GLY A 132 0.64 7.99 3.16
N CYS A 133 0.58 6.96 3.99
CA CYS A 133 1.58 5.92 4.02
C CYS A 133 0.97 4.53 3.92
N ALA A 134 1.62 3.64 3.20
CA ALA A 134 1.18 2.26 3.08
C ALA A 134 2.37 1.32 2.95
N LYS A 135 2.12 0.04 3.25
CA LYS A 135 3.02 -1.06 2.90
C LYS A 135 2.31 -1.95 1.90
N ALA A 136 3.04 -2.38 0.88
CA ALA A 136 2.56 -3.38 -0.06
C ALA A 136 3.50 -4.57 -0.07
N VAL A 137 2.95 -5.76 -0.29
CA VAL A 137 3.74 -7.00 -0.43
C VAL A 137 3.38 -7.65 -1.75
N MET A 138 4.41 -8.04 -2.50
CA MET A 138 4.34 -8.90 -3.67
C MET A 138 4.75 -10.30 -3.28
N SER A 139 3.94 -11.26 -3.71
CA SER A 139 4.04 -12.65 -3.30
C SER A 139 3.79 -13.58 -4.48
N LEU A 140 4.47 -14.73 -4.50
CA LEU A 140 4.24 -15.78 -5.47
C LEU A 140 3.21 -16.76 -4.91
N VAL A 141 2.05 -16.85 -5.56
CA VAL A 141 0.98 -17.80 -5.19
C VAL A 141 1.29 -19.17 -5.77
N LYS A 142 1.65 -19.22 -7.06
CA LYS A 142 1.93 -20.46 -7.79
C LYS A 142 2.83 -20.16 -8.98
N GLN A 143 3.72 -21.10 -9.32
CA GLN A 143 4.35 -21.15 -10.62
C GLN A 143 3.72 -22.29 -11.42
N TYR A 144 3.25 -21.99 -12.62
CA TYR A 144 2.61 -22.92 -13.54
C TYR A 144 3.65 -23.63 -14.42
N SER A 145 3.33 -24.86 -14.80
CA SER A 145 4.02 -25.55 -15.89
C SER A 145 3.67 -24.92 -17.24
N ALA A 146 4.37 -25.32 -18.31
CA ALA A 146 4.02 -24.87 -19.66
C ALA A 146 2.64 -25.39 -20.11
N GLU A 147 2.27 -26.59 -19.68
CA GLU A 147 1.01 -27.26 -20.03
C GLU A 147 -0.19 -26.55 -19.40
N GLU A 148 -0.06 -26.14 -18.14
CA GLU A 148 -1.10 -25.40 -17.39
C GLU A 148 -1.38 -23.99 -17.93
N MET A 149 -0.56 -23.48 -18.85
CA MET A 149 -0.68 -22.11 -19.39
C MET A 149 -1.29 -22.06 -20.80
N ASN A 150 -1.55 -23.22 -21.41
CA ASN A 150 -2.10 -23.34 -22.77
C ASN A 150 -3.64 -23.28 -22.82
N PHE A 151 -4.28 -22.64 -21.84
CA PHE A 151 -5.70 -22.29 -21.87
C PHE A 151 -5.95 -21.00 -22.66
#